data_AF-A0A7J6TSI0-F1
#
_entry.id   AF-A0A7J6TSI0-F1
#
_cell.length_a   1.000
_cell.length_b   1.000
_cell.length_c   1.000
_cell.angle_alpha   90.00
_cell.angle_beta   90.00
_cell.angle_gamma   90.00
#
_symmetry.space_group_name_H-M   'P 1'
#
loop_
_entity.id
_entity.type
_entity.pdbx_description
1 polymer ?
#
loop_
_entity_poly.entity_id
_entity_poly.type
_entity_poly.pdbx_seq_one_letter_code
_entity_poly.pdbx_strand_id
1 'polypeptide(L)'
;MSLEGSIHELEQHLERTMATYQLNKEKLDYNLQVLAERNKEHSAIEASYKVKLSKLRDAKQRISDKFVKMETTSRKDNGNLTEELARLMQQYRHALEKTRRFEEQDQKKFSDVWANNETEVRGLVEKVLDGDRIIHEQLLGLAWTAPTLDQIQQEIEVMSEAGTVTGKSSTAIVSSESGHTSGSAGGRFSGSKVKAVMDWIRDEAAFLLDISVKDQCHDLPLEHRAVVEIDAILRAIGCEDQRDVDLLVSQFFRGQDEDDETWLVEAD
;
A
#
# COMPACT_ATOMS: atom_id res chain seq x y z
N MET A 1 35.33 115.49 -27.63
CA MET A 1 35.77 114.72 -26.43
C MET A 1 34.62 114.04 -25.70
N SER A 2 33.42 114.64 -25.51
CA SER A 2 32.30 113.94 -24.84
C SER A 2 31.65 112.82 -25.69
N LEU A 3 31.60 112.97 -27.02
CA LEU A 3 30.93 112.01 -27.90
C LEU A 3 31.73 110.73 -28.12
N GLU A 4 33.05 110.85 -28.25
CA GLU A 4 33.99 109.74 -28.46
C GLU A 4 34.07 108.82 -27.22
N GLY A 5 34.02 109.40 -26.02
CA GLY A 5 33.91 108.65 -24.78
C GLY A 5 32.60 107.86 -24.66
N SER A 6 31.46 108.46 -25.00
CA SER A 6 30.17 107.76 -25.01
C SER A 6 30.08 106.67 -26.07
N ILE A 7 30.70 106.87 -27.25
CA ILE A 7 30.81 105.84 -28.29
C ILE A 7 31.65 104.66 -27.77
N HIS A 8 32.80 104.93 -27.16
CA HIS A 8 33.66 103.89 -26.59
C HIS A 8 33.00 103.11 -25.44
N GLU A 9 32.26 103.78 -24.56
CA GLU A 9 31.47 103.11 -23.52
C GLU A 9 30.39 102.20 -24.10
N LEU A 10 29.74 102.63 -25.19
CA LEU A 10 28.72 101.84 -25.89
C LEU A 10 29.32 100.61 -26.55
N GLU A 11 30.49 100.76 -27.20
CA GLU A 11 31.26 99.67 -27.80
C GLU A 11 31.68 98.65 -26.74
N GLN A 12 32.22 99.11 -25.62
CA GLN A 12 32.64 98.24 -24.52
C GLN A 12 31.44 97.54 -23.86
N HIS A 13 30.29 98.21 -23.76
CA HIS A 13 29.05 97.59 -23.30
C HIS A 13 28.58 96.52 -24.31
N LEU A 14 28.63 96.82 -25.61
CA LEU A 14 28.29 95.86 -26.66
C LEU A 14 29.19 94.62 -26.58
N GLU A 15 30.50 94.77 -26.49
CA GLU A 15 31.44 93.66 -26.35
C GLU A 15 31.16 92.81 -25.10
N ARG A 16 30.91 93.45 -23.94
CA ARG A 16 30.51 92.72 -22.73
C ARG A 16 29.23 91.94 -22.93
N THR A 17 28.20 92.56 -23.52
CA THR A 17 26.93 91.85 -23.78
C THR A 17 27.13 90.69 -24.73
N MET A 18 27.89 90.85 -25.82
CA MET A 18 28.22 89.78 -26.75
C MET A 18 28.96 88.62 -26.07
N ALA A 19 29.94 88.92 -25.22
CA ALA A 19 30.65 87.90 -24.43
C ALA A 19 29.70 87.16 -23.47
N THR A 20 28.77 87.86 -22.81
CA THR A 20 27.78 87.20 -21.94
C THR A 20 26.80 86.33 -22.72
N TYR A 21 26.37 86.76 -23.92
CA TYR A 21 25.50 85.96 -24.78
C TYR A 21 26.21 84.72 -25.30
N GLN A 22 27.47 84.83 -25.71
CA GLN A 22 28.31 83.71 -26.13
C GLN A 22 28.41 82.66 -25.01
N LEU A 23 28.74 83.10 -23.78
CA LEU A 23 28.85 82.21 -22.63
C LEU A 23 27.50 81.55 -22.28
N ASN A 24 26.41 82.31 -22.32
CA ASN A 24 25.07 81.77 -22.04
C ASN A 24 24.63 80.77 -23.10
N LYS A 25 24.99 81.00 -24.37
CA LYS A 25 24.78 80.04 -25.46
C LYS A 25 25.53 78.74 -25.20
N GLU A 26 26.83 78.81 -24.89
CA GLU A 26 27.63 77.63 -24.59
C GLU A 26 27.11 76.86 -23.36
N LYS A 27 26.67 77.57 -22.31
CA LYS A 27 26.01 76.96 -21.15
C LYS A 27 24.71 76.26 -21.53
N LEU A 28 23.91 76.86 -22.40
CA LEU A 28 22.65 76.27 -22.86
C LEU A 28 22.93 75.01 -23.71
N ASP A 29 23.91 75.08 -24.61
CA ASP A 29 24.32 73.95 -25.45
C ASP A 29 24.83 72.79 -24.59
N TYR A 30 25.65 73.08 -23.56
CA TYR A 30 26.09 72.08 -22.59
C TYR A 30 24.92 71.46 -21.82
N ASN A 31 24.01 72.28 -21.28
CA ASN A 31 22.83 71.79 -20.56
C ASN A 31 21.95 70.90 -21.45
N LEU A 32 21.77 71.27 -22.72
CA LEU A 32 21.02 70.48 -23.68
C LEU A 32 21.69 69.14 -23.94
N GLN A 33 23.01 69.11 -24.10
CA GLN A 33 23.76 67.86 -24.27
C GLN A 33 23.63 66.95 -23.04
N VAL A 34 23.80 67.48 -21.83
CA VAL A 34 23.66 66.70 -20.58
C VAL A 34 22.25 66.14 -20.45
N LEU A 35 21.22 66.93 -20.75
CA LEU A 35 19.83 66.45 -20.74
C LEU A 35 19.59 65.36 -21.78
N ALA A 36 20.18 65.48 -22.97
CA ALA A 36 20.09 64.47 -24.02
C ALA A 36 20.76 63.15 -23.61
N GLU A 37 21.95 63.21 -23.01
CA GLU A 37 22.65 62.03 -22.47
C GLU A 37 21.84 61.37 -21.36
N ARG A 38 21.34 62.15 -20.40
CA ARG A 38 20.46 61.63 -19.33
C ARG A 38 19.20 60.98 -19.90
N ASN A 39 18.58 61.58 -20.91
CA ASN A 39 17.39 61.02 -21.53
C ASN A 39 17.68 59.70 -22.25
N LYS A 40 18.84 59.60 -22.90
CA LYS A 40 19.31 58.35 -23.53
C LYS A 40 19.52 57.25 -22.49
N GLU A 41 20.17 57.56 -21.37
CA GLU A 41 20.36 56.62 -20.26
C GLU A 41 19.02 56.18 -19.65
N HIS A 42 18.15 57.13 -19.36
CA HIS A 42 16.81 56.85 -18.85
C HIS A 42 16.01 55.95 -19.79
N SER A 43 16.06 56.20 -21.10
CA SER A 43 15.39 55.37 -22.10
C SER A 43 15.97 53.95 -22.15
N ALA A 44 17.29 53.80 -22.05
CA ALA A 44 17.93 52.48 -21.98
C ALA A 44 17.54 51.71 -20.71
N ILE A 45 17.47 52.40 -19.56
CA ILE A 45 17.02 51.83 -18.28
C ILE A 45 15.55 51.41 -18.37
N GLU A 46 14.68 52.24 -18.93
CA GLU A 46 13.26 51.93 -19.12
C GLU A 46 13.07 50.69 -20.01
N ALA A 47 13.84 50.58 -21.11
CA ALA A 47 13.82 49.39 -21.97
C ALA A 47 14.25 48.12 -21.20
N SER A 48 15.30 48.21 -20.38
CA SER A 48 15.73 47.11 -19.51
C SER A 48 14.64 46.69 -18.52
N TYR A 49 13.96 47.64 -17.89
CA TYR A 49 12.83 47.36 -17.00
C TYR A 49 11.64 46.75 -17.72
N LYS A 50 11.31 47.19 -18.94
CA LYS A 50 10.23 46.57 -19.75
C LYS A 50 10.52 45.10 -20.05
N VAL A 51 11.76 44.77 -20.42
CA VAL A 51 12.17 43.37 -20.65
C VAL A 51 12.08 42.54 -19.37
N LYS A 52 12.59 43.07 -18.24
CA LYS A 52 12.47 42.39 -16.93
C LYS A 52 11.02 42.15 -16.55
N LEU A 53 10.15 43.15 -16.75
CA LEU A 53 8.72 43.04 -16.46
C LEU A 53 8.04 41.97 -17.34
N SER A 54 8.38 41.89 -18.63
CA SER A 54 7.89 40.83 -19.51
C SER A 54 8.30 39.45 -19.00
N LYS A 55 9.59 39.27 -18.66
CA LYS A 55 10.09 37.99 -18.13
C LYS A 55 9.37 37.56 -16.85
N LEU A 56 9.09 38.50 -15.94
CA LEU A 56 8.37 38.23 -14.71
C LEU A 56 6.89 37.87 -14.98
N ARG A 57 6.24 38.54 -15.94
CA ARG A 57 4.89 38.18 -16.37
C ARG A 57 4.84 36.78 -16.97
N ASP A 58 5.79 36.44 -17.83
CA ASP A 58 5.88 35.11 -18.44
C ASP A 58 6.16 34.03 -17.39
N ALA A 59 7.00 34.32 -16.39
CA ALA A 59 7.26 33.42 -15.28
C ALA A 59 5.99 33.21 -14.43
N LYS A 60 5.27 34.28 -14.11
CA LYS A 60 3.99 34.21 -13.40
C LYS A 60 2.97 33.38 -14.18
N GLN A 61 2.82 33.61 -15.48
CA GLN A 61 1.88 32.87 -16.31
C GLN A 61 2.25 31.38 -16.36
N ARG A 62 3.55 31.06 -16.56
CA ARG A 62 4.04 29.68 -16.54
C ARG A 62 3.74 28.96 -15.22
N ILE A 63 3.91 29.65 -14.10
CA ILE A 63 3.60 29.09 -12.78
C ILE A 63 2.08 28.89 -12.63
N SER A 64 1.28 29.88 -13.02
CA SER A 64 -0.18 29.80 -13.00
C SER A 64 -0.70 28.62 -13.84
N ASP A 65 -0.18 28.44 -15.06
CA ASP A 65 -0.56 27.35 -15.95
C ASP A 65 -0.18 25.98 -15.37
N LYS A 66 0.97 25.88 -14.69
CA LYS A 66 1.38 24.66 -13.98
C LYS A 66 0.44 24.33 -12.83
N PHE A 67 0.03 25.32 -12.03
CA PHE A 67 -0.91 25.12 -10.94
C PHE A 67 -2.28 24.67 -11.45
N VAL A 68 -2.81 25.32 -12.48
CA VAL A 68 -4.09 24.91 -13.09
C VAL A 68 -4.00 23.49 -13.64
N LYS A 69 -2.91 23.14 -14.34
CA LYS A 69 -2.71 21.76 -14.83
C LYS A 69 -2.68 20.77 -13.67
N MET A 70 -1.87 21.02 -12.65
CA MET A 70 -1.75 20.16 -11.47
C MET A 70 -3.10 20.00 -10.74
N GLU A 71 -3.86 21.07 -10.57
CA GLU A 71 -5.18 21.02 -9.96
C GLU A 71 -6.15 20.18 -10.79
N THR A 72 -6.16 20.36 -12.12
CA THR A 72 -7.04 19.57 -12.99
C THR A 72 -6.67 18.09 -13.04
N THR A 73 -5.38 17.73 -12.98
CA THR A 73 -4.95 16.34 -12.92
C THR A 73 -5.30 15.72 -11.58
N SER A 74 -4.95 16.37 -10.47
CA SER A 74 -5.27 15.86 -9.13
C SER A 74 -6.78 15.72 -8.92
N ARG A 75 -7.59 16.65 -9.46
CA ARG A 75 -9.04 16.53 -9.40
C ARG A 75 -9.58 15.34 -10.20
N LYS A 76 -9.01 15.07 -11.37
CA LYS A 76 -9.37 13.89 -12.18
C LYS A 76 -8.94 12.60 -11.49
N ASP A 77 -7.71 12.55 -10.98
CA ASP A 77 -7.17 11.36 -10.31
C ASP A 77 -7.97 11.04 -9.04
N ASN A 78 -8.31 12.04 -8.24
CA ASN A 78 -9.19 11.86 -7.08
C ASN A 78 -10.58 11.36 -7.48
N GLY A 79 -11.15 11.86 -8.59
CA GLY A 79 -12.41 11.39 -9.13
C GLY A 79 -12.35 9.92 -9.53
N ASN A 80 -11.36 9.57 -10.36
CA ASN A 80 -11.12 8.19 -10.81
C ASN A 80 -10.92 7.24 -9.63
N LEU A 81 -10.08 7.61 -8.66
CA LEU A 81 -9.78 6.79 -7.49
C LEU A 81 -11.03 6.57 -6.62
N THR A 82 -11.89 7.59 -6.49
CA THR A 82 -13.17 7.47 -5.77
C THR A 82 -14.14 6.54 -6.50
N GLU A 83 -14.20 6.61 -7.83
CA GLU A 83 -15.03 5.71 -8.65
C GLU A 83 -14.54 4.26 -8.58
N GLU A 84 -13.22 4.05 -8.66
CA GLU A 84 -12.61 2.72 -8.51
C GLU A 84 -12.86 2.13 -7.13
N LEU A 85 -12.73 2.93 -6.07
CA LEU A 85 -13.07 2.52 -4.71
C LEU A 85 -14.54 2.10 -4.62
N ALA A 86 -15.46 2.93 -5.13
CA ALA A 86 -16.89 2.62 -5.13
C ALA A 86 -17.19 1.31 -5.88
N ARG A 87 -16.55 1.11 -7.04
CA ARG A 87 -16.67 -0.12 -7.83
C ARG A 87 -16.13 -1.33 -7.07
N LEU A 88 -14.97 -1.21 -6.43
CA LEU A 88 -14.36 -2.29 -5.66
C LEU A 88 -15.22 -2.67 -4.45
N MET A 89 -15.78 -1.69 -3.75
CA MET A 89 -16.73 -1.94 -2.65
C MET A 89 -17.98 -2.67 -3.15
N GLN A 90 -18.51 -2.31 -4.32
CA GLN A 90 -19.66 -3.01 -4.91
C GLN A 90 -19.30 -4.46 -5.26
N GLN A 91 -18.12 -4.71 -5.84
CA GLN A 91 -17.63 -6.05 -6.12
C GLN A 91 -17.45 -6.87 -4.85
N TYR A 92 -16.89 -6.26 -3.80
CA TYR A 92 -16.74 -6.88 -2.49
C TYR A 92 -18.09 -7.27 -1.89
N ARG A 93 -19.07 -6.36 -1.93
CA ARG A 93 -20.43 -6.65 -1.44
C ARG A 93 -21.07 -7.80 -2.22
N HIS A 94 -20.95 -7.80 -3.54
CA HIS A 94 -21.45 -8.89 -4.37
C HIS A 94 -20.75 -10.23 -4.08
N ALA A 95 -19.44 -10.21 -3.79
CA ALA A 95 -18.71 -11.40 -3.38
C ALA A 95 -19.23 -11.95 -2.04
N LEU A 96 -19.45 -11.09 -1.04
CA LEU A 96 -20.03 -11.50 0.24
C LEU A 96 -21.45 -12.09 0.08
N GLU A 97 -22.29 -11.42 -0.71
CA GLU A 97 -23.64 -11.91 -1.02
C GLU A 97 -23.60 -13.27 -1.73
N LYS A 98 -22.63 -13.47 -2.63
CA LYS A 98 -22.41 -14.75 -3.31
C LYS A 98 -21.98 -15.82 -2.31
N THR A 99 -20.98 -15.59 -1.48
CA THR A 99 -20.50 -16.57 -0.47
C THR A 99 -21.64 -17.03 0.43
N ARG A 100 -22.43 -16.09 0.96
CA ARG A 100 -23.60 -16.44 1.79
C ARG A 100 -24.59 -17.34 1.05
N ARG A 101 -24.88 -17.05 -0.22
CA ARG A 101 -25.78 -17.89 -1.04
C ARG A 101 -25.19 -19.28 -1.29
N PHE A 102 -23.88 -19.38 -1.47
CA PHE A 102 -23.20 -20.67 -1.63
C PHE A 102 -23.31 -21.49 -0.35
N GLU A 103 -23.07 -20.89 0.83
CA GLU A 103 -23.23 -21.57 2.12
C GLU A 103 -24.68 -22.06 2.33
N GLU A 104 -25.68 -21.21 2.07
CA GLU A 104 -27.10 -21.59 2.19
C GLU A 104 -27.45 -22.75 1.24
N GLN A 105 -26.95 -22.71 0.00
CA GLN A 105 -27.19 -23.77 -0.98
C GLN A 105 -26.47 -25.07 -0.63
N ASP A 106 -25.23 -24.99 -0.17
CA ASP A 106 -24.44 -26.15 0.18
C ASP A 106 -25.01 -26.81 1.42
N GLN A 107 -25.40 -26.04 2.45
CA GLN A 107 -26.10 -26.58 3.62
C GLN A 107 -27.37 -27.34 3.23
N LYS A 108 -28.15 -26.80 2.29
CA LYS A 108 -29.35 -27.46 1.79
C LYS A 108 -29.01 -28.78 1.08
N LYS A 109 -28.04 -28.75 0.16
CA LYS A 109 -27.60 -29.96 -0.54
C LYS A 109 -27.08 -31.03 0.42
N PHE A 110 -26.28 -30.63 1.42
CA PHE A 110 -25.80 -31.53 2.46
C PHE A 110 -26.96 -32.16 3.24
N SER A 111 -27.95 -31.36 3.64
CA SER A 111 -29.15 -31.87 4.33
C SER A 111 -29.94 -32.84 3.46
N ASP A 112 -30.10 -32.55 2.16
CA ASP A 112 -30.84 -33.40 1.23
C ASP A 112 -30.11 -34.74 1.00
N VAL A 113 -28.79 -34.70 0.79
CA VAL A 113 -27.96 -35.90 0.64
C VAL A 113 -27.92 -36.71 1.93
N TRP A 114 -27.82 -36.04 3.09
CA TRP A 114 -27.86 -36.70 4.39
C TRP A 114 -29.19 -37.43 4.60
N ALA A 115 -30.31 -36.76 4.34
CA ALA A 115 -31.64 -37.36 4.47
C ALA A 115 -31.79 -38.57 3.53
N ASN A 116 -31.32 -38.48 2.28
CA ASN A 116 -31.37 -39.60 1.35
C ASN A 116 -30.53 -40.79 1.85
N ASN A 117 -29.29 -40.54 2.27
CA ASN A 117 -28.42 -41.59 2.81
C ASN A 117 -29.01 -42.20 4.09
N GLU A 118 -29.56 -41.38 4.99
CA GLU A 118 -30.25 -41.86 6.19
C GLU A 118 -31.42 -42.79 5.84
N THR A 119 -32.22 -42.45 4.82
CA THR A 119 -33.31 -43.32 4.36
C THR A 119 -32.80 -44.62 3.71
N GLU A 120 -31.71 -44.57 2.95
CA GLU A 120 -31.09 -45.75 2.33
C GLU A 120 -30.53 -46.70 3.39
N VAL A 121 -29.77 -46.17 4.36
CA VAL A 121 -29.21 -46.95 5.48
C VAL A 121 -30.34 -47.54 6.32
N ARG A 122 -31.37 -46.76 6.64
CA ARG A 122 -32.54 -47.26 7.38
C ARG A 122 -33.21 -48.43 6.67
N GLY A 123 -33.39 -48.34 5.35
CA GLY A 123 -33.96 -49.43 4.54
C GLY A 123 -33.06 -50.67 4.45
N LEU A 124 -31.73 -50.51 4.51
CA LEU A 124 -30.80 -51.64 4.60
C LEU A 124 -30.85 -52.29 5.99
N VAL A 125 -30.88 -51.50 7.06
CA VAL A 125 -31.01 -51.99 8.44
C VAL A 125 -32.29 -52.79 8.61
N GLU A 126 -33.42 -52.30 8.09
CA GLU A 126 -34.70 -53.03 8.14
C GLU A 126 -34.60 -54.40 7.47
N LYS A 127 -33.99 -54.50 6.28
CA LYS A 127 -33.75 -55.77 5.59
C LYS A 127 -32.86 -56.74 6.38
N VAL A 128 -31.83 -56.20 7.06
CA VAL A 128 -30.93 -57.01 7.90
C VAL A 128 -31.66 -57.53 9.13
N LEU A 129 -32.46 -56.68 9.79
CA LEU A 129 -33.27 -57.07 10.95
C LEU A 129 -34.34 -58.10 10.56
N ASP A 130 -34.98 -57.93 9.40
CA ASP A 130 -35.92 -58.92 8.86
C ASP A 130 -35.23 -60.26 8.58
N GLY A 131 -34.04 -60.23 7.99
CA GLY A 131 -33.22 -61.43 7.78
C GLY A 131 -32.84 -62.11 9.10
N ASP A 132 -32.42 -61.33 10.09
CA ASP A 132 -32.06 -61.80 11.43
C ASP A 132 -33.26 -62.42 12.15
N ARG A 133 -34.43 -61.78 12.06
CA ARG A 133 -35.69 -62.31 12.59
C ARG A 133 -36.05 -63.65 11.96
N ILE A 134 -35.97 -63.76 10.64
CA ILE A 134 -36.24 -65.02 9.92
C ILE A 134 -35.29 -66.12 10.40
N ILE A 135 -33.99 -65.83 10.55
CA ILE A 135 -33.00 -66.81 11.01
C ILE A 135 -33.30 -67.26 12.45
N HIS A 136 -33.55 -66.31 13.36
CA HIS A 136 -33.84 -66.60 14.76
C HIS A 136 -35.15 -67.41 14.94
N GLU A 137 -36.22 -67.00 14.27
CA GLU A 137 -37.53 -67.66 14.40
C GLU A 137 -37.58 -69.00 13.65
N GLN A 138 -37.09 -69.07 12.40
CA GLN A 138 -37.30 -70.24 11.52
C GLN A 138 -36.20 -71.29 11.60
N LEU A 139 -34.93 -70.91 11.78
CA LEU A 139 -33.82 -71.88 11.83
C LEU A 139 -33.44 -72.28 13.26
N LEU A 140 -33.49 -71.34 14.21
CA LEU A 140 -33.04 -71.56 15.58
C LEU A 140 -34.18 -71.87 16.56
N GLY A 141 -35.42 -71.49 16.23
CA GLY A 141 -36.59 -71.68 17.10
C GLY A 141 -36.57 -70.82 18.37
N LEU A 142 -35.83 -69.70 18.35
CA LEU A 142 -35.71 -68.76 19.46
C LEU A 142 -36.66 -67.56 19.25
N ALA A 143 -37.14 -66.96 20.34
CA ALA A 143 -37.95 -65.75 20.27
C ALA A 143 -37.04 -64.55 19.91
N TRP A 144 -37.28 -63.93 18.75
CA TRP A 144 -36.52 -62.77 18.32
C TRP A 144 -36.88 -61.52 19.14
N THR A 145 -35.86 -60.78 19.55
CA THR A 145 -35.99 -59.47 20.20
C THR A 145 -35.16 -58.46 19.43
N ALA A 146 -35.80 -57.38 18.97
CA ALA A 146 -35.10 -56.33 18.24
C ALA A 146 -33.93 -55.77 19.07
N PRO A 147 -32.71 -55.69 18.49
CA PRO A 147 -31.57 -55.08 19.16
C PRO A 147 -31.84 -53.59 19.48
N THR A 148 -31.35 -53.14 20.63
CA THR A 148 -31.46 -51.74 21.04
C THR A 148 -30.46 -50.89 20.24
N LEU A 149 -30.79 -49.62 19.92
CA LEU A 149 -29.88 -48.72 19.19
C LEU A 149 -28.47 -48.62 19.81
N ASP A 150 -28.39 -48.64 21.14
CA ASP A 150 -27.14 -48.59 21.91
C ASP A 150 -26.28 -49.86 21.69
N GLN A 151 -26.92 -51.03 21.55
CA GLN A 151 -26.23 -52.31 21.29
C GLN A 151 -25.67 -52.36 19.86
N ILE A 152 -26.41 -51.81 18.90
CA ILE A 152 -25.98 -51.70 17.50
C ILE A 152 -24.78 -50.74 17.40
N GLN A 153 -24.83 -49.60 18.08
CA GLN A 153 -23.71 -48.64 18.09
C GLN A 153 -22.45 -49.23 18.74
N GLN A 154 -22.60 -49.93 19.85
CA GLN A 154 -21.49 -50.56 20.56
C GLN A 154 -20.83 -51.68 19.74
N GLU A 155 -21.60 -52.48 18.99
CA GLU A 155 -21.04 -53.47 18.06
C GLU A 155 -20.34 -52.82 16.84
N ILE A 156 -20.85 -51.71 16.30
CA ILE A 156 -20.21 -50.98 15.20
C ILE A 156 -18.85 -50.40 15.63
N GLU A 157 -18.73 -49.91 16.86
CA GLU A 157 -17.48 -49.37 17.40
C GLU A 157 -16.44 -50.49 17.61
N VAL A 158 -16.86 -51.63 18.18
CA VAL A 158 -16.01 -52.83 18.32
C VAL A 158 -15.59 -53.42 16.97
N MET A 159 -16.47 -53.41 15.96
CA MET A 159 -16.16 -53.89 14.61
C MET A 159 -15.28 -52.93 13.82
N SER A 160 -15.40 -51.62 14.04
CA SER A 160 -14.56 -50.60 13.40
C SER A 160 -13.12 -50.63 13.95
N GLU A 161 -12.94 -50.99 15.23
CA GLU A 161 -11.62 -51.21 15.83
C GLU A 161 -10.98 -52.55 15.40
N ALA A 162 -11.78 -53.60 15.18
CA ALA A 162 -11.31 -54.90 14.71
C ALA A 162 -11.10 -54.99 13.18
N GLY A 163 -11.60 -54.03 12.41
CA GLY A 163 -11.64 -54.04 10.94
C GLY A 163 -10.65 -53.10 10.25
N THR A 164 -9.33 -53.27 10.47
CA THR A 164 -8.30 -52.53 9.69
C THR A 164 -7.79 -53.25 8.44
N VAL A 165 -8.42 -54.35 8.00
CA VAL A 165 -7.95 -55.11 6.83
C VAL A 165 -9.10 -55.39 5.86
N THR A 166 -8.92 -54.90 4.63
CA THR A 166 -9.71 -55.11 3.40
C THR A 166 -10.81 -54.10 3.09
N GLY A 167 -10.63 -53.32 2.01
CA GLY A 167 -11.71 -52.53 1.41
C GLY A 167 -11.38 -51.19 0.74
N LYS A 168 -10.12 -50.83 0.45
CA LYS A 168 -9.83 -49.65 -0.39
C LYS A 168 -10.03 -49.99 -1.86
N SER A 169 -11.21 -49.68 -2.41
CA SER A 169 -11.39 -49.54 -3.86
C SER A 169 -11.88 -48.13 -4.20
N SER A 170 -11.00 -47.42 -4.90
CA SER A 170 -11.29 -46.35 -5.87
C SER A 170 -12.26 -45.24 -5.43
N THR A 171 -11.75 -44.27 -4.67
CA THR A 171 -11.97 -42.87 -5.04
C THR A 171 -10.62 -42.17 -4.94
N ALA A 172 -9.98 -41.98 -6.10
CA ALA A 172 -8.87 -41.05 -6.22
C ALA A 172 -9.44 -39.65 -6.00
N ILE A 173 -9.42 -39.18 -4.77
CA ILE A 173 -9.35 -37.75 -4.48
C ILE A 173 -7.90 -37.51 -4.10
N VAL A 174 -7.20 -36.85 -5.02
CA VAL A 174 -5.93 -36.21 -4.77
C VAL A 174 -6.19 -35.19 -3.66
N SER A 175 -5.84 -35.57 -2.44
CA SER A 175 -5.67 -34.67 -1.31
C SER A 175 -4.37 -35.09 -0.65
N SER A 176 -3.27 -34.74 -1.32
CA SER A 176 -2.09 -34.33 -0.57
C SER A 176 -2.50 -33.08 0.18
N GLU A 177 -2.72 -33.20 1.48
CA GLU A 177 -1.93 -32.46 2.45
C GLU A 177 -2.11 -33.12 3.81
N SER A 178 -0.98 -33.61 4.30
CA SER A 178 -0.79 -34.29 5.55
C SER A 178 -1.27 -33.45 6.71
N GLY A 179 -2.25 -33.95 7.45
CA GLY A 179 -2.40 -33.61 8.85
C GLY A 179 -1.39 -34.38 9.70
N HIS A 180 -0.96 -33.74 10.79
CA HIS A 180 -0.31 -34.20 12.05
C HIS A 180 0.90 -33.29 12.34
N THR A 181 1.07 -32.64 13.49
CA THR A 181 0.51 -32.87 14.83
C THR A 181 0.81 -31.68 15.75
N SER A 182 -0.02 -31.57 16.79
CA SER A 182 0.33 -31.17 18.16
C SER A 182 0.79 -29.73 18.43
N GLY A 183 0.11 -29.14 19.41
CA GLY A 183 0.43 -27.86 20.00
C GLY A 183 1.90 -27.76 20.41
N SER A 184 2.56 -26.78 19.81
CA SER A 184 3.57 -25.95 20.44
C SER A 184 3.46 -24.60 19.76
N ALA A 185 3.63 -23.51 20.51
CA ALA A 185 3.56 -22.15 20.03
C ALA A 185 4.72 -21.84 19.06
N GLY A 186 4.62 -22.32 17.82
CA GLY A 186 5.59 -22.11 16.74
C GLY A 186 4.87 -21.61 15.49
N GLY A 187 5.27 -20.43 15.01
CA GLY A 187 4.71 -19.80 13.82
C GLY A 187 4.82 -20.66 12.56
N ARG A 188 4.06 -20.30 11.53
CA ARG A 188 3.92 -21.07 10.28
C ARG A 188 5.20 -21.16 9.43
N PHE A 189 6.28 -20.46 9.81
CA PHE A 189 7.53 -20.37 9.06
C PHE A 189 8.73 -20.78 9.93
N SER A 190 9.80 -21.28 9.30
CA SER A 190 11.04 -21.62 10.02
C SER A 190 11.64 -20.38 10.68
N GLY A 191 12.18 -20.52 11.90
CA GLY A 191 12.78 -19.41 12.64
C GLY A 191 13.88 -18.67 11.86
N SER A 192 14.58 -19.37 10.96
CA SER A 192 15.59 -18.79 10.07
C SER A 192 14.99 -17.83 9.03
N LYS A 193 13.84 -18.19 8.43
CA LYS A 193 13.14 -17.31 7.47
C LYS A 193 12.59 -16.07 8.16
N VAL A 194 12.01 -16.24 9.35
CA VAL A 194 11.52 -15.11 10.16
C VAL A 194 12.68 -14.18 10.53
N LYS A 195 13.82 -14.73 10.94
CA LYS A 195 15.01 -13.93 11.30
C LYS A 195 15.54 -13.13 10.11
N ALA A 196 15.67 -13.75 8.93
CA ALA A 196 16.13 -13.06 7.72
C ALA A 196 15.23 -11.88 7.33
N VAL A 197 13.91 -12.05 7.40
CA VAL A 197 12.95 -10.97 7.12
C VAL A 197 13.06 -9.85 8.16
N MET A 198 13.23 -10.18 9.43
CA MET A 198 13.40 -9.17 10.48
C MET A 198 14.71 -8.39 10.35
N ASP A 199 15.78 -9.03 9.88
CA ASP A 199 17.05 -8.35 9.59
C ASP A 199 16.95 -7.43 8.36
N TRP A 200 16.23 -7.84 7.30
CA TRP A 200 15.96 -6.95 6.16
C TRP A 200 15.08 -5.76 6.53
N ILE A 201 14.06 -5.98 7.37
CA ILE A 201 13.18 -4.91 7.83
C ILE A 201 13.95 -3.93 8.72
N ARG A 202 14.87 -4.40 9.57
CA ARG A 202 15.76 -3.54 10.34
C ARG A 202 16.55 -2.59 9.43
N ASP A 203 17.17 -3.12 8.39
CA ASP A 203 18.07 -2.34 7.54
C ASP A 203 17.33 -1.32 6.67
N GLU A 204 16.19 -1.71 6.10
CA GLU A 204 15.43 -0.86 5.15
C GLU A 204 14.40 0.05 5.84
N ALA A 205 13.89 -0.34 7.02
CA ALA A 205 12.85 0.41 7.73
C ALA A 205 13.36 1.24 8.91
N ALA A 206 14.67 1.51 8.98
CA ALA A 206 15.29 2.34 10.01
C ALA A 206 14.72 3.78 10.08
N PHE A 207 14.03 4.25 9.04
CA PHE A 207 13.36 5.55 9.01
C PHE A 207 12.03 5.58 9.79
N LEU A 208 11.46 4.42 10.12
CA LEU A 208 10.22 4.31 10.91
C LEU A 208 10.47 4.41 12.42
N LEU A 209 11.73 4.38 12.85
CA LEU A 209 12.09 4.55 14.26
C LEU A 209 11.97 6.03 14.66
N ASP A 210 11.14 6.29 15.68
CA ASP A 210 11.07 7.62 16.29
C ASP A 210 12.42 7.98 16.92
N ILE A 211 12.79 9.26 16.86
CA ILE A 211 14.04 9.82 17.39
C ILE A 211 14.19 9.47 18.87
N SER A 212 13.07 9.46 19.62
CA SER A 212 13.04 9.08 21.03
C SER A 212 13.34 7.59 21.28
N VAL A 213 12.98 6.69 20.36
CA VAL A 213 13.26 5.25 20.48
C VAL A 213 14.71 4.98 20.06
N LYS A 214 15.20 5.71 19.06
CA LYS A 214 16.58 5.65 18.60
C LYS A 214 17.59 6.08 19.68
N ASP A 215 17.25 7.13 20.45
CA ASP A 215 18.07 7.60 21.57
C ASP A 215 18.05 6.60 22.75
N GLN A 216 16.90 6.00 23.07
CA GLN A 216 16.78 4.98 24.12
C GLN A 216 17.47 3.65 23.76
N CYS A 217 17.56 3.33 22.46
CA CYS A 217 18.25 2.14 21.95
C CYS A 217 19.78 2.28 21.97
N HIS A 218 20.34 3.49 22.11
CA HIS A 218 21.80 3.70 22.10
C HIS A 218 22.47 3.21 23.40
N ASP A 219 21.73 3.13 24.51
CA ASP A 219 22.26 2.75 25.83
C ASP A 219 22.19 1.23 26.10
N LEU A 220 21.67 0.43 25.16
CA LEU A 220 21.42 -1.00 25.32
C LEU A 220 22.43 -1.86 24.51
N PRO A 221 22.81 -3.06 24.99
CA PRO A 221 23.69 -3.97 24.25
C PRO A 221 23.12 -4.31 22.86
N LEU A 222 24.02 -4.54 21.90
CA LEU A 222 23.71 -4.73 20.46
C LEU A 222 22.60 -5.76 20.21
N GLU A 223 22.57 -6.87 20.95
CA GLU A 223 21.56 -7.92 20.81
C GLU A 223 20.17 -7.49 21.34
N HIS A 224 20.13 -6.70 22.41
CA HIS A 224 18.88 -6.20 22.98
C HIS A 224 18.33 -5.01 22.20
N ARG A 225 19.22 -4.13 21.72
CA ARG A 225 18.91 -3.07 20.77
C ARG A 225 18.23 -3.63 19.53
N ALA A 226 18.76 -4.74 19.03
CA ALA A 226 18.22 -5.40 17.86
C ALA A 226 16.74 -5.79 18.00
N VAL A 227 16.39 -6.42 19.12
CA VAL A 227 15.00 -6.85 19.36
C VAL A 227 14.06 -5.66 19.56
N VAL A 228 14.51 -4.62 20.26
CA VAL A 228 13.68 -3.42 20.54
C VAL A 228 13.43 -2.61 19.28
N GLU A 229 14.42 -2.49 18.39
CA GLU A 229 14.25 -1.82 17.10
C GLU A 229 13.24 -2.57 16.21
N ILE A 230 13.35 -3.90 16.14
CA ILE A 230 12.39 -4.72 15.39
C ILE A 230 10.98 -4.59 15.99
N ASP A 231 10.82 -4.69 17.31
CA ASP A 231 9.51 -4.55 17.97
C ASP A 231 8.88 -3.16 17.71
N ALA A 232 9.67 -2.10 17.76
CA ALA A 232 9.21 -0.75 17.47
C ALA A 232 8.78 -0.58 16.00
N ILE A 233 9.55 -1.16 15.06
CA ILE A 233 9.22 -1.13 13.64
C ILE A 233 7.96 -1.97 13.36
N LEU A 234 7.84 -3.16 13.94
CA LEU A 234 6.65 -4.01 13.78
C LEU A 234 5.40 -3.32 14.32
N ARG A 235 5.50 -2.64 15.46
CA ARG A 235 4.40 -1.83 16.00
C ARG A 235 4.05 -0.63 15.12
N ALA A 236 5.04 -0.02 14.45
CA ALA A 236 4.81 1.06 13.49
C ALA A 236 4.17 0.58 12.18
N ILE A 237 4.47 -0.64 11.75
CA ILE A 237 3.87 -1.30 10.58
C ILE A 237 2.47 -1.84 10.91
N GLY A 238 2.14 -2.01 12.20
CA GLY A 238 0.85 -2.49 12.67
C GLY A 238 0.76 -4.01 12.79
N CYS A 239 1.91 -4.69 12.96
CA CYS A 239 1.97 -6.11 13.27
C CYS A 239 1.85 -6.29 14.79
N GLU A 240 0.70 -6.78 15.27
CA GLU A 240 0.43 -6.99 16.71
C GLU A 240 0.37 -8.48 17.06
N ASP A 241 -0.06 -9.33 16.11
CA ASP A 241 -0.22 -10.76 16.30
C ASP A 241 0.84 -11.59 15.56
N GLN A 242 1.10 -12.82 16.05
CA GLN A 242 1.90 -13.83 15.33
C GLN A 242 1.37 -14.10 13.91
N ARG A 243 0.06 -13.94 13.70
CA ARG A 243 -0.58 -14.09 12.38
C ARG A 243 -0.16 -12.98 11.40
N ASP A 244 0.10 -11.78 11.90
CA ASP A 244 0.53 -10.65 11.09
C ASP A 244 2.00 -10.81 10.69
N VAL A 245 2.82 -11.35 11.61
CA VAL A 245 4.20 -11.74 11.32
C VAL A 245 4.25 -12.84 10.27
N ASP A 246 3.40 -13.86 10.40
CA ASP A 246 3.29 -14.94 9.42
C ASP A 246 2.81 -14.39 8.04
N LEU A 247 1.88 -13.43 8.02
CA LEU A 247 1.45 -12.77 6.79
C LEU A 247 2.59 -11.94 6.17
N LEU A 248 3.34 -11.20 6.98
CA LEU A 248 4.48 -10.40 6.54
C LEU A 248 5.53 -11.29 5.87
N VAL A 249 5.92 -12.37 6.54
CA VAL A 249 6.87 -13.36 5.99
C VAL A 249 6.32 -14.00 4.71
N SER A 250 5.04 -14.36 4.67
CA SER A 250 4.40 -14.89 3.46
C SER A 250 4.43 -13.92 2.27
N GLN A 251 4.38 -12.61 2.53
CA GLN A 251 4.40 -11.58 1.51
C GLN A 251 5.82 -11.32 0.98
N PHE A 252 6.83 -11.35 1.86
CA PHE A 252 8.24 -11.26 1.48
C PHE A 252 8.69 -12.46 0.64
N PHE A 253 8.18 -13.66 0.95
CA PHE A 253 8.47 -14.89 0.21
C PHE A 253 7.41 -15.26 -0.83
N ARG A 254 6.53 -14.32 -1.22
CA ARG A 254 5.44 -14.58 -2.17
C ARG A 254 6.00 -14.92 -3.56
N GLY A 255 6.01 -16.20 -3.89
CA GLY A 255 6.54 -16.74 -5.15
C GLY A 255 7.81 -17.60 -5.01
N GLN A 256 8.33 -17.78 -3.79
CA GLN A 256 9.28 -18.84 -3.47
C GLN A 256 8.56 -19.93 -2.67
N ASP A 257 8.05 -20.92 -3.40
CA ASP A 257 7.58 -22.16 -2.78
C ASP A 257 8.76 -22.86 -2.05
N GLU A 258 8.40 -23.78 -1.17
CA GLU A 258 9.11 -24.24 0.02
C GLU A 258 10.49 -24.94 -0.17
N ASP A 259 11.11 -24.92 -1.36
CA ASP A 259 12.29 -25.73 -1.69
C ASP A 259 13.60 -24.95 -2.01
N ASP A 260 13.69 -23.66 -1.69
CA ASP A 260 14.92 -22.87 -1.88
C ASP A 260 15.91 -22.97 -0.69
N GLU A 261 16.06 -24.15 -0.08
CA GLU A 261 17.19 -24.43 0.84
C GLU A 261 18.55 -24.49 0.12
N THR A 262 18.58 -24.40 -1.21
CA THR A 262 19.79 -24.60 -2.03
C THR A 262 20.63 -23.34 -2.31
N TRP A 263 20.17 -22.14 -1.94
CA TRP A 263 20.87 -20.89 -2.27
C TRP A 263 21.53 -20.16 -1.10
N LEU A 264 21.38 -20.64 0.13
CA LEU A 264 22.16 -20.14 1.28
C LEU A 264 23.42 -20.99 1.47
N VAL A 265 24.27 -21.02 0.44
CA VAL A 265 25.69 -21.34 0.66
C VAL A 265 26.32 -20.06 1.20
N GLU A 266 26.74 -20.13 2.45
CA GLU A 266 27.56 -19.14 3.14
C GLU A 266 28.72 -18.71 2.22
N ALA A 267 28.77 -17.41 1.91
CA ALA A 267 30.00 -16.80 1.46
C ALA A 267 30.82 -16.51 2.71
N ASP A 268 31.93 -17.24 2.81
CA ASP A 268 33.04 -17.14 3.77
C ASP A 268 33.38 -15.69 4.21
#